data_AF-A0A3D4B7B6-F1
#
_entry.id   AF-A0A3D4B7B6-F1
#
_cell.length_a   1.000
_cell.length_b   1.000
_cell.length_c   1.000
_cell.angle_alpha   90.00
_cell.angle_beta   90.00
_cell.angle_gamma   90.00
#
_symmetry.space_group_name_H-M   'P 1'
#
loop_
_entity.id
_entity.type
_entity.pdbx_description
1 polymer ?
#
loop_
_entity_poly.entity_id
_entity_poly.type
_entity_poly.pdbx_seq_one_letter_code
_entity_poly.pdbx_strand_id
1 'polypeptide(L)'
;MERMGINAFPVDRALAGLNRILEPDPIQVGIIDIDWSQWGQIQQSLSMSPRFHQLAATQSNGHADDEVTRLLSVLAKLDVGDQLNILENLIAKQVSRVLRIPLDKLDIHQPLLDMGMDSLTGFELLTVIRTVLGVEISPMELMRGVSVNQLVRNFHGKLNFPEDMNDEDGQPNSQEEVEALLESLMPANNQM
;
A
#
# COMPACT_ATOMS: atom_id res chain seq x y z
N MET A 1 9.56 9.03 -10.96
CA MET A 1 8.47 10.01 -10.83
C MET A 1 7.16 9.42 -11.30
N GLU A 2 7.12 8.70 -12.43
CA GLU A 2 5.89 8.03 -12.92
C GLU A 2 5.27 7.09 -11.88
N ARG A 3 6.10 6.33 -11.16
CA ARG A 3 5.65 5.47 -10.05
C ARG A 3 5.12 6.20 -8.82
N MET A 4 5.32 7.52 -8.74
CA MET A 4 4.67 8.34 -7.72
C MET A 4 3.30 8.83 -8.16
N GLY A 5 2.92 8.60 -9.43
CA GLY A 5 1.77 9.21 -10.07
C GLY A 5 2.10 10.56 -10.73
N ILE A 6 3.35 10.99 -10.83
CA ILE A 6 3.74 12.16 -11.65
C ILE A 6 4.19 11.66 -13.02
N ASN A 7 3.34 11.90 -14.02
CA ASN A 7 3.57 11.44 -15.37
C ASN A 7 4.51 12.38 -16.13
N ALA A 8 5.14 11.85 -17.18
CA ALA A 8 5.82 12.68 -18.16
C ALA A 8 4.81 13.64 -18.80
N PHE A 9 5.18 14.92 -18.91
CA PHE A 9 4.29 15.96 -19.45
C PHE A 9 4.57 16.17 -20.95
N PRO A 10 3.61 15.88 -21.86
CA PRO A 10 3.82 16.07 -23.30
C PRO A 10 4.05 17.54 -23.67
N VAL A 11 4.98 17.78 -24.60
CA VAL A 11 5.42 19.14 -24.98
C VAL A 11 4.29 19.95 -25.61
N ASP A 12 3.45 19.31 -26.42
CA ASP A 12 2.25 19.90 -27.03
C ASP A 12 1.26 20.39 -25.97
N ARG A 13 1.03 19.60 -24.91
CA ARG A 13 0.21 20.03 -23.76
C ARG A 13 0.86 21.13 -22.95
N ALA A 14 2.19 21.12 -22.81
CA ALA A 14 2.92 22.16 -22.07
C ALA A 14 2.75 23.52 -22.76
N LEU A 15 2.94 23.55 -24.08
CA LEU A 15 2.78 24.76 -24.89
C LEU A 15 1.33 25.27 -24.92
N ALA A 16 0.36 24.35 -25.01
CA ALA A 16 -1.06 24.71 -24.91
C ALA A 16 -1.41 25.31 -23.54
N GLY A 17 -0.89 24.73 -22.46
CA GLY A 17 -1.06 25.22 -21.10
C GLY A 17 -0.42 26.60 -20.91
N LEU A 18 0.81 26.78 -21.41
CA LEU A 18 1.53 28.04 -21.37
C LEU A 18 0.74 29.18 -22.05
N ASN A 19 0.22 28.95 -23.26
CA ASN A 19 -0.61 29.93 -23.97
C ASN A 19 -1.84 30.37 -23.16
N ARG A 20 -2.41 29.47 -22.35
CA ARG A 20 -3.59 29.74 -21.52
C ARG A 20 -3.27 30.53 -20.24
N ILE A 21 -2.00 30.57 -19.86
CA ILE A 21 -1.50 31.23 -18.64
C ILE A 21 -0.82 32.56 -18.95
N LEU A 22 -0.49 32.82 -20.23
CA LEU A 22 0.11 34.10 -20.65
C LEU A 22 -0.84 35.31 -20.48
N GLU A 23 -2.14 35.13 -20.70
CA GLU A 23 -3.13 36.23 -20.56
C GLU A 23 -3.51 36.56 -19.10
N PRO A 24 -3.69 35.59 -18.18
CA PRO A 24 -4.17 35.87 -16.82
C PRO A 24 -3.14 36.49 -15.85
N ASP A 25 -1.89 36.72 -16.26
CA ASP A 25 -0.74 37.17 -15.45
C ASP A 25 -0.70 36.69 -13.97
N PRO A 26 -0.72 35.37 -13.73
CA PRO A 26 -0.68 34.85 -12.38
C PRO A 26 0.74 34.88 -11.78
N ILE A 27 0.84 35.21 -10.49
CA ILE A 27 2.12 35.35 -9.76
C ILE A 27 2.97 34.07 -9.77
N GLN A 28 2.34 32.89 -9.75
CA GLN A 28 3.01 31.60 -9.88
C GLN A 28 2.03 30.53 -10.36
N VAL A 29 2.41 29.77 -11.39
CA VAL A 29 1.63 28.62 -11.88
C VAL A 29 2.55 27.44 -12.14
N GLY A 30 2.11 26.26 -11.70
CA GLY A 30 2.69 24.97 -12.07
C GLY A 30 1.65 24.14 -12.83
N ILE A 31 2.07 23.52 -13.93
CA ILE A 31 1.26 22.54 -14.66
C ILE A 31 1.93 21.18 -14.48
N ILE A 32 1.18 20.21 -13.97
CA ILE A 32 1.70 18.88 -13.66
C ILE A 32 0.64 17.86 -14.10
N ASP A 33 1.09 16.76 -14.72
CA ASP A 33 0.24 15.61 -15.04
C ASP A 33 0.36 14.62 -13.88
N ILE A 34 -0.72 14.48 -13.11
CA ILE A 34 -0.75 13.69 -11.88
C ILE A 34 -1.89 12.67 -11.96
N ASP A 35 -1.55 11.40 -11.76
CA ASP A 35 -2.48 10.34 -11.40
C ASP A 35 -2.81 10.44 -9.90
N TRP A 36 -3.97 11.02 -9.59
CA TRP A 36 -4.43 11.23 -8.22
C TRP A 36 -4.69 9.95 -7.43
N SER A 37 -4.92 8.82 -8.10
CA SER A 37 -5.12 7.53 -7.42
C SER A 37 -3.81 7.02 -6.83
N GLN A 38 -2.73 6.99 -7.63
CA GLN A 38 -1.38 6.61 -7.19
C GLN A 38 -0.80 7.65 -6.22
N TRP A 39 -1.00 8.94 -6.50
CA TRP A 39 -0.51 10.02 -5.64
C TRP A 39 -1.19 9.99 -4.25
N GLY A 40 -2.49 9.67 -4.19
CA GLY A 40 -3.23 9.54 -2.94
C GLY A 40 -2.82 8.33 -2.09
N GLN A 41 -2.42 7.23 -2.75
CA GLN A 41 -1.82 6.04 -2.12
C GLN A 41 -0.41 6.27 -1.58
N ILE A 42 0.21 7.39 -1.93
CA ILE A 42 1.56 7.75 -1.49
C ILE A 42 1.51 8.83 -0.42
N GLN A 43 0.65 9.84 -0.58
CA GLN A 43 0.70 11.07 0.21
C GLN A 43 -0.66 11.43 0.84
N GLN A 44 -1.17 10.63 1.80
CA GLN A 44 -2.46 10.89 2.46
C GLN A 44 -2.58 12.29 3.06
N SER A 45 -1.50 12.84 3.62
CA SER A 45 -1.52 14.16 4.25
C SER A 45 -1.91 15.28 3.28
N LEU A 46 -1.59 15.15 1.99
CA LEU A 46 -1.99 16.12 0.97
C LEU A 46 -3.38 15.83 0.42
N SER A 47 -3.75 14.55 0.26
CA SER A 47 -5.11 14.10 -0.11
C SER A 47 -6.18 14.52 0.91
N MET A 48 -5.80 14.61 2.18
CA MET A 48 -6.65 15.07 3.29
C MET A 48 -6.63 16.59 3.46
N SER A 49 -5.79 17.31 2.70
CA SER A 49 -5.84 18.76 2.73
C SER A 49 -7.12 19.26 2.05
N PRO A 50 -7.78 20.30 2.58
CA PRO A 50 -8.98 20.87 1.97
C PRO A 50 -8.77 21.29 0.51
N ARG A 51 -7.53 21.57 0.13
CA ARG A 51 -7.13 22.04 -1.20
C ARG A 51 -7.17 20.94 -2.27
N PHE A 52 -6.95 19.67 -1.91
CA PHE A 52 -6.82 18.56 -2.85
C PHE A 52 -7.81 17.41 -2.60
N HIS A 53 -8.63 17.50 -1.54
CA HIS A 53 -9.57 16.44 -1.16
C HIS A 53 -10.55 16.04 -2.28
N GLN A 54 -11.07 17.00 -3.05
CA GLN A 54 -11.99 16.70 -4.15
C GLN A 54 -11.31 15.95 -5.30
N LEU A 55 -10.02 16.20 -5.56
CA LEU A 55 -9.26 15.52 -6.61
C LEU A 55 -8.88 14.09 -6.18
N ALA A 56 -8.61 13.89 -4.88
CA ALA A 56 -8.36 12.57 -4.30
C ALA A 56 -9.64 11.70 -4.26
N ALA A 57 -10.77 12.27 -3.87
CA ALA A 57 -12.05 11.56 -3.76
C ALA A 57 -12.64 11.12 -5.11
N THR A 58 -12.28 11.82 -6.21
CA THR A 58 -12.81 11.50 -7.55
C THR A 58 -12.17 10.25 -8.17
N GLN A 59 -11.02 9.79 -7.66
CA GLN A 59 -10.29 8.62 -8.19
C GLN A 59 -9.91 7.57 -7.12
N SER A 60 -10.43 7.67 -5.90
CA SER A 60 -10.32 6.58 -4.92
C SER A 60 -11.18 5.41 -5.39
N ASN A 61 -10.56 4.44 -6.08
CA ASN A 61 -11.19 3.17 -6.43
C ASN A 61 -11.61 2.45 -5.14
N GLY A 62 -12.90 2.42 -4.82
CA GLY A 62 -13.46 1.73 -3.64
C GLY A 62 -13.19 0.21 -3.57
N HIS A 63 -12.60 -0.39 -4.61
CA HIS A 63 -12.31 -1.83 -4.64
C HIS A 63 -11.16 -2.25 -3.70
N ALA A 64 -10.13 -1.41 -3.54
CA ALA A 64 -8.99 -1.76 -2.66
C ALA A 64 -9.37 -1.68 -1.18
N ASP A 65 -10.28 -0.76 -0.83
CA ASP A 65 -10.78 -0.60 0.54
C ASP A 65 -11.70 -1.78 0.94
N ASP A 66 -12.50 -2.28 -0.02
CA ASP A 66 -13.32 -3.47 0.14
C ASP A 66 -12.47 -4.75 0.36
N GLU A 67 -11.36 -4.91 -0.37
CA GLU A 67 -10.45 -6.06 -0.22
C GLU A 67 -9.71 -6.05 1.12
N VAL A 68 -9.18 -4.90 1.53
CA VAL A 68 -8.55 -4.74 2.85
C VAL A 68 -9.55 -5.06 3.96
N THR A 69 -10.78 -4.53 3.86
CA THR A 69 -11.84 -4.78 4.86
C THR A 69 -12.18 -6.28 4.96
N ARG A 70 -12.24 -6.99 3.83
CA ARG A 70 -12.44 -8.45 3.81
C ARG A 70 -11.27 -9.19 4.46
N LEU A 71 -10.03 -8.84 4.12
CA LEU A 71 -8.83 -9.45 4.71
C LEU A 71 -8.82 -9.30 6.23
N LEU A 72 -9.11 -8.10 6.74
CA LEU A 72 -9.18 -7.83 8.18
C LEU A 72 -10.31 -8.60 8.87
N SER A 73 -11.46 -8.75 8.21
CA SER A 73 -12.58 -9.53 8.73
C SER A 73 -12.27 -11.02 8.84
N VAL A 74 -11.45 -11.56 7.94
CA VAL A 74 -10.97 -12.96 8.00
C VAL A 74 -9.94 -13.12 9.12
N LEU A 75 -8.95 -12.22 9.18
CA LEU A 75 -7.93 -12.25 10.22
C LEU A 75 -8.55 -12.16 11.63
N ALA A 76 -9.59 -11.33 11.81
CA ALA A 76 -10.30 -11.20 13.08
C ALA A 76 -10.91 -12.51 13.61
N LYS A 77 -11.21 -13.49 12.73
CA LYS A 77 -11.81 -14.78 13.09
C LYS A 77 -10.78 -15.84 13.49
N LEU A 78 -9.50 -15.59 13.26
CA LEU A 78 -8.40 -16.51 13.56
C LEU A 78 -7.82 -16.22 14.95
N ASP A 79 -7.11 -17.19 15.52
CA ASP A 79 -6.32 -16.94 16.72
C ASP A 79 -5.10 -16.06 16.41
N VAL A 80 -4.54 -15.46 17.45
CA VAL A 80 -3.39 -14.54 17.32
C VAL A 80 -2.19 -15.21 16.65
N GLY A 81 -1.97 -16.51 16.87
CA GLY A 81 -0.86 -17.24 16.25
C GLY A 81 -1.02 -17.35 14.73
N ASP A 82 -2.21 -17.75 14.29
CA ASP A 82 -2.54 -17.86 12.86
C ASP A 82 -2.59 -16.49 12.17
N GLN A 83 -3.09 -15.45 12.84
CA GLN A 83 -3.04 -14.08 12.35
C GLN A 83 -1.60 -13.62 12.05
N LEU A 84 -0.69 -13.84 13.01
CA LEU A 84 0.72 -13.45 12.88
C LEU A 84 1.41 -14.23 11.76
N ASN A 85 1.13 -15.53 11.63
CA ASN A 85 1.69 -16.36 10.56
C ASN A 85 1.25 -15.88 9.17
N ILE A 86 -0.03 -15.56 9.00
CA ILE A 86 -0.56 -15.05 7.72
C ILE A 86 0.03 -13.69 7.38
N LEU A 87 0.07 -12.77 8.35
CA LEU A 87 0.69 -11.46 8.19
C LEU A 87 2.17 -11.57 7.82
N GLU A 88 2.91 -12.48 8.47
CA GLU A 88 4.32 -12.73 8.17
C GLU A 88 4.51 -13.24 6.74
N ASN A 89 3.70 -14.20 6.30
CA ASN A 89 3.76 -14.73 4.94
C ASN A 89 3.45 -13.64 3.89
N LEU A 90 2.42 -12.84 4.14
CA LEU A 90 2.04 -11.72 3.26
C LEU A 90 3.17 -10.71 3.12
N ILE A 91 3.72 -10.23 4.24
CA ILE A 91 4.79 -9.23 4.24
C ILE A 91 6.07 -9.82 3.64
N ALA A 92 6.43 -11.05 3.98
CA ALA A 92 7.60 -11.74 3.43
C ALA A 92 7.53 -11.84 1.90
N LYS A 93 6.36 -12.16 1.34
CA LYS A 93 6.15 -12.17 -0.12
C LYS A 93 6.31 -10.80 -0.76
N GLN A 94 5.80 -9.73 -0.12
CA GLN A 94 5.98 -8.38 -0.64
C GLN A 94 7.45 -7.95 -0.60
N VAL A 95 8.15 -8.25 0.48
CA VAL A 95 9.58 -7.99 0.61
C VAL A 95 10.38 -8.78 -0.43
N SER A 96 10.09 -10.07 -0.58
CA SER A 96 10.70 -10.94 -1.59
C SER A 96 10.56 -10.35 -2.99
N ARG A 97 9.36 -9.85 -3.34
CA ARG A 97 9.07 -9.21 -4.63
C ARG A 97 9.83 -7.90 -4.82
N VAL A 98 9.82 -7.02 -3.83
CA VAL A 98 10.42 -5.68 -3.90
C VAL A 98 11.95 -5.77 -3.93
N LEU A 99 12.54 -6.58 -3.05
CA LEU A 99 14.00 -6.77 -2.96
C LEU A 99 14.53 -7.79 -3.95
N ARG A 100 13.64 -8.49 -4.68
CA ARG A 100 13.97 -9.56 -5.64
C ARG A 100 14.78 -10.69 -5.02
N ILE A 101 14.50 -10.98 -3.74
CA ILE A 101 15.10 -12.07 -2.98
C ILE A 101 14.12 -13.24 -3.01
N PRO A 102 14.54 -14.47 -3.39
CA PRO A 102 13.67 -15.64 -3.32
C PRO A 102 13.11 -15.84 -1.90
N LEU A 103 11.83 -16.19 -1.79
CA LEU A 103 11.15 -16.29 -0.50
C LEU A 103 11.81 -17.32 0.44
N ASP A 104 12.34 -18.41 -0.12
CA ASP A 104 13.08 -19.46 0.58
C ASP A 104 14.45 -19.00 1.14
N LYS A 105 14.97 -17.87 0.63
CA LYS A 105 16.23 -17.25 1.07
C LYS A 105 16.03 -16.00 1.92
N LEU A 106 14.78 -15.61 2.14
CA LEU A 106 14.45 -14.43 2.93
C LEU A 106 14.55 -14.77 4.42
N ASP A 107 15.45 -14.11 5.14
CA ASP A 107 15.48 -14.17 6.60
C ASP A 107 14.53 -13.12 7.19
N ILE A 108 13.43 -13.60 7.79
CA ILE A 108 12.39 -12.75 8.41
C ILE A 108 12.88 -12.00 9.65
N HIS A 109 14.02 -12.39 10.23
CA HIS A 109 14.62 -11.77 11.40
C HIS A 109 15.73 -10.78 11.04
N GLN A 110 16.26 -10.84 9.81
CA GLN A 110 17.29 -9.94 9.34
C GLN A 110 16.72 -8.53 9.06
N PRO A 111 17.42 -7.44 9.41
CA PRO A 111 17.02 -6.09 9.03
C PRO A 111 16.94 -5.93 7.51
N LEU A 112 15.86 -5.32 7.03
CA LEU A 112 15.65 -5.12 5.59
C LEU A 112 16.74 -4.25 4.93
N LEU A 113 17.34 -3.31 5.69
CA LEU A 113 18.47 -2.51 5.21
C LEU A 113 19.69 -3.37 4.89
N ASP A 114 19.94 -4.42 5.68
CA ASP A 114 21.07 -5.33 5.47
C ASP A 114 20.82 -6.27 4.28
N MET A 115 19.55 -6.37 3.84
CA MET A 115 19.11 -7.16 2.68
C MET A 115 19.07 -6.34 1.38
N GLY A 116 19.58 -5.09 1.41
CA GLY A 116 19.66 -4.22 0.23
C GLY A 116 18.44 -3.32 0.04
N MET A 117 17.59 -3.14 1.06
CA MET A 117 16.57 -2.11 1.04
C MET A 117 17.21 -0.72 1.11
N ASP A 118 16.87 0.13 0.14
CA ASP A 118 17.26 1.53 0.04
C ASP A 118 16.02 2.45 0.13
N SER A 119 16.18 3.75 -0.11
CA SER A 119 15.07 4.70 -0.05
C SER A 119 14.01 4.47 -1.13
N LEU A 120 14.39 3.97 -2.30
CA LEU A 120 13.47 3.73 -3.40
C LEU A 120 12.66 2.46 -3.15
N THR A 121 13.33 1.35 -2.90
CA THR A 121 12.71 0.06 -2.57
C THR A 121 11.94 0.11 -1.26
N GLY A 122 12.42 0.84 -0.26
CA GLY A 122 11.68 1.08 0.99
C GLY A 122 10.37 1.82 0.73
N PHE A 123 10.38 2.83 -0.13
CA PHE A 123 9.16 3.53 -0.52
C PHE A 123 8.19 2.63 -1.29
N GLU A 124 8.68 1.81 -2.22
CA GLU A 124 7.84 0.83 -2.92
C GLU A 124 7.19 -0.16 -1.96
N LEU A 125 7.94 -0.64 -0.98
CA LEU A 125 7.43 -1.53 0.06
C LEU A 125 6.34 -0.86 0.90
N LEU A 126 6.49 0.43 1.24
CA LEU A 126 5.44 1.20 1.94
C LEU A 126 4.15 1.26 1.13
N THR A 127 4.24 1.60 -0.17
CA THR A 127 3.07 1.69 -1.04
C THR A 127 2.36 0.34 -1.12
N VAL A 128 3.12 -0.74 -1.34
CA VAL A 128 2.56 -2.09 -1.46
C VAL A 128 1.91 -2.56 -0.16
N ILE A 129 2.57 -2.38 0.98
CA ILE A 129 2.02 -2.77 2.29
C ILE A 129 0.74 -1.99 2.57
N ARG A 130 0.72 -0.69 2.29
CA ARG A 130 -0.48 0.13 2.48
C ARG A 130 -1.64 -0.36 1.62
N THR A 131 -1.40 -0.70 0.36
CA THR A 131 -2.46 -1.18 -0.54
C THR A 131 -3.00 -2.55 -0.11
N VAL A 132 -2.16 -3.45 0.39
CA VAL A 132 -2.57 -4.82 0.74
C VAL A 132 -3.15 -4.92 2.15
N LEU A 133 -2.60 -4.18 3.12
CA LEU A 133 -2.96 -4.30 4.53
C LEU A 133 -3.74 -3.10 5.08
N GLY A 134 -3.84 -2.00 4.33
CA GLY A 134 -4.47 -0.75 4.80
C GLY A 134 -3.69 -0.03 5.90
N VAL A 135 -2.50 -0.49 6.26
CA VAL A 135 -1.71 0.06 7.38
C VAL A 135 -0.77 1.14 6.88
N GLU A 136 -0.75 2.28 7.59
CA GLU A 136 0.22 3.34 7.37
C GLU A 136 1.47 3.16 8.25
N ILE A 137 2.63 3.34 7.62
CA ILE A 137 3.93 3.26 8.29
C ILE A 137 4.70 4.52 7.92
N SER A 138 5.33 5.13 8.92
CA SER A 138 6.22 6.24 8.65
C SER A 138 7.45 5.74 7.88
N PRO A 139 7.88 6.44 6.81
CA PRO A 139 9.15 6.14 6.15
C PRO A 139 10.33 6.08 7.12
N MET A 140 10.32 6.92 8.16
CA MET A 140 11.34 6.88 9.22
C MET A 140 11.32 5.57 10.01
N GLU A 141 10.15 4.96 10.23
CA GLU A 141 10.04 3.70 10.96
C GLU A 141 10.63 2.56 10.13
N LEU A 142 10.32 2.52 8.83
CA LEU A 142 10.88 1.53 7.91
C LEU A 142 12.41 1.67 7.77
N MET A 143 12.91 2.91 7.71
CA MET A 143 14.34 3.20 7.56
C MET A 143 15.19 2.95 8.81
N ARG A 144 14.60 2.57 9.96
CA ARG A 144 15.35 2.23 11.19
C ARG A 144 15.99 0.85 11.20
N GLY A 145 15.87 0.06 10.13
CA GLY A 145 16.43 -1.30 10.08
C GLY A 145 15.49 -2.32 10.70
N VAL A 146 14.20 -2.24 10.36
CA VAL A 146 13.21 -3.22 10.81
C VAL A 146 13.31 -4.52 10.02
N SER A 147 13.02 -5.65 10.66
CA SER A 147 12.87 -6.95 10.00
C SER A 147 11.39 -7.25 9.69
N VAL A 148 11.12 -8.26 8.85
CA VAL A 148 9.75 -8.68 8.51
C VAL A 148 8.96 -9.01 9.77
N ASN A 149 9.54 -9.80 10.67
CA ASN A 149 8.89 -10.23 11.91
C ASN A 149 8.62 -9.05 12.86
N GLN A 150 9.43 -7.98 12.82
CA GLN A 150 9.15 -6.73 13.55
C GLN A 150 8.01 -5.94 12.90
N LEU A 151 7.94 -5.86 11.58
CA LEU A 151 6.82 -5.24 10.87
C LEU A 151 5.50 -5.93 11.19
N VAL A 152 5.46 -7.26 11.18
CA VAL A 152 4.28 -8.06 11.56
C VAL A 152 3.77 -7.67 12.94
N ARG A 153 4.63 -7.65 13.95
CA ARG A 153 4.26 -7.26 15.32
C ARG A 153 3.76 -5.82 15.40
N ASN A 154 4.42 -4.90 14.70
CA ASN A 154 4.02 -3.50 14.69
C ASN A 154 2.66 -3.30 14.02
N PHE A 155 2.32 -4.11 13.00
CA PHE A 155 1.03 -4.03 12.34
C PHE A 155 -0.06 -4.68 13.15
N HIS A 156 0.19 -5.87 13.70
CA HIS A 156 -0.80 -6.58 14.52
C HIS A 156 -1.36 -5.70 15.64
N GLY A 157 -0.51 -4.91 16.31
CA GLY A 157 -0.95 -3.96 17.33
C GLY A 157 -1.61 -2.66 16.80
N LYS A 158 -1.52 -2.37 15.51
CA LYS A 158 -2.13 -1.20 14.85
C LYS A 158 -3.37 -1.56 14.02
N LEU A 159 -3.63 -2.84 13.77
CA LEU A 159 -4.80 -3.31 13.05
C LEU A 159 -6.04 -3.13 13.92
N ASN A 160 -6.94 -2.26 13.48
CA ASN A 160 -8.25 -2.09 14.10
C ASN A 160 -9.16 -3.19 13.58
N PHE A 161 -9.09 -4.38 14.19
CA PHE A 161 -10.06 -5.44 13.91
C PHE A 161 -11.45 -4.91 14.29
N PRO A 162 -12.47 -5.04 13.41
CA PRO A 162 -13.81 -4.59 13.74
C PRO A 162 -14.29 -5.28 15.03
N GLU A 163 -14.48 -4.51 16.10
CA GLU A 163 -14.66 -5.03 17.47
C GLU A 163 -15.98 -5.77 17.73
N ASP A 164 -16.91 -5.84 16.78
CA ASP A 164 -18.19 -6.54 16.96
C ASP A 164 -18.51 -7.48 15.79
N MET A 165 -18.02 -8.72 15.89
CA MET A 165 -18.76 -9.91 15.47
C MET A 165 -18.66 -10.98 16.56
N ASN A 166 -19.00 -10.59 17.79
CA ASN A 166 -19.47 -11.57 18.76
C ASN A 166 -20.97 -11.75 18.53
N ASP A 167 -21.32 -13.00 18.27
CA ASP A 167 -22.64 -13.63 18.36
C ASP A 167 -23.42 -13.88 17.05
N GLU A 168 -23.52 -15.19 16.80
CA GLU A 168 -24.50 -15.96 16.04
C GLU A 168 -24.25 -16.21 14.53
N ASP A 169 -23.97 -17.50 14.28
CA ASP A 169 -23.99 -18.28 13.03
C ASP A 169 -22.92 -18.04 11.96
N GLY A 170 -22.06 -19.07 11.84
CA GLY A 170 -21.34 -19.40 10.61
C GLY A 170 -19.84 -19.32 10.74
N GLN A 171 -19.21 -20.39 11.23
CA GLN A 171 -17.80 -20.67 10.99
C GLN A 171 -17.47 -20.56 9.49
N PRO A 172 -16.50 -19.73 9.07
CA PRO A 172 -15.65 -20.05 7.94
C PRO A 172 -14.38 -20.68 8.53
N ASN A 173 -14.46 -21.97 8.90
CA ASN A 173 -13.33 -22.73 9.43
C ASN A 173 -12.55 -23.46 8.33
N SER A 174 -12.79 -23.10 7.07
CA SER A 174 -12.11 -23.73 5.96
C SER A 174 -10.80 -22.96 5.73
N GLN A 175 -9.70 -23.55 6.13
CA GLN A 175 -8.35 -23.10 5.77
C GLN A 175 -8.24 -22.80 4.26
N GLU A 176 -9.01 -23.52 3.44
CA GLU A 176 -9.21 -23.31 2.01
C GLU A 176 -9.84 -21.96 1.62
N GLU A 177 -10.75 -21.38 2.41
CA GLU A 177 -11.33 -20.05 2.12
C GLU A 177 -10.32 -18.94 2.40
N VAL A 178 -9.55 -19.09 3.48
CA VAL A 178 -8.44 -18.18 3.81
C VAL A 178 -7.37 -18.28 2.73
N GLU A 179 -7.02 -19.49 2.31
CA GLU A 179 -6.01 -19.74 1.27
C GLU A 179 -6.48 -19.24 -0.11
N ALA A 180 -7.75 -19.45 -0.47
CA ALA A 180 -8.34 -18.93 -1.71
C ALA A 180 -8.44 -17.40 -1.73
N LEU A 181 -8.73 -16.75 -0.59
CA LEU A 181 -8.69 -15.28 -0.47
C LEU A 181 -7.26 -14.74 -0.51
N LEU A 182 -6.31 -15.41 0.14
CA LEU A 182 -4.89 -15.08 0.04
C LEU A 182 -4.40 -15.20 -1.41
N GLU A 183 -4.82 -16.24 -2.13
CA GLU A 183 -4.49 -16.45 -3.54
C GLU A 183 -5.19 -15.43 -4.46
N SER A 184 -6.42 -15.02 -4.14
CA SER A 184 -7.15 -13.96 -4.86
C SER A 184 -6.57 -12.55 -4.63
N LEU A 185 -6.15 -12.23 -3.40
CA LEU A 185 -5.49 -10.97 -3.02
C LEU A 185 -4.04 -10.89 -3.50
N MET A 186 -3.48 -12.03 -3.89
CA MET A 186 -2.17 -12.15 -4.54
C MET A 186 -2.38 -12.58 -5.99
N PRO A 187 -2.91 -11.73 -6.89
CA PRO A 187 -2.88 -12.09 -8.29
C PRO A 187 -1.42 -12.32 -8.65
N ALA A 188 -1.12 -13.53 -9.13
CA ALA A 188 0.05 -13.78 -9.94
C ALA A 188 -0.08 -12.85 -11.14
N ASN A 189 0.36 -11.60 -10.99
CA ASN A 189 0.38 -10.62 -12.07
C ASN A 189 1.58 -10.97 -12.96
N ASN A 190 1.50 -12.16 -13.53
CA ASN A 190 2.26 -12.61 -14.67
C ASN A 190 1.53 -12.05 -15.89
N GLN A 191 1.75 -10.77 -16.17
CA GLN A 191 1.53 -10.22 -17.49
C GLN A 191 2.77 -9.41 -17.88
N MET A 192 3.60 -10.11 -18.66
CA MET A 192 4.40 -9.68 -19.82
C MET A 192 5.11 -8.32 -19.79
#